data_AF-A0A395D1N4-F1
#
_entry.id   AF-A0A395D1N4-F1
#
_cell.length_a   1.000
_cell.length_b   1.000
_cell.length_c   1.000
_cell.angle_alpha   90.00
_cell.angle_beta   90.00
_cell.angle_gamma   90.00
#
_symmetry.space_group_name_H-M   'P 1'
#
loop_
_entity.id
_entity.type
_entity.pdbx_description
1 polymer ?
#
loop_
_entity_poly.entity_id
_entity_poly.type
_entity_poly.pdbx_seq_one_letter_code
_entity_poly.pdbx_strand_id
1 'polypeptide(L)' 'YYPDHTDETGKFGMVDVKAVEPLKKPVSLAQIKADPRLADMVLVNNSRLSVQPVADAEWEIIRALGGLAKG' A
#
# COMPACT_ATOMS: atom_id res chain seq x y z
N TYR A 1 -7.05 -2.19 15.61
CA TYR A 1 -7.42 -3.58 15.30
C TYR A 1 -8.49 -4.00 16.28
N TYR A 2 -9.59 -4.55 15.80
CA TYR A 2 -10.69 -5.09 16.61
C TYR A 2 -11.33 -6.28 15.89
N PRO A 3 -12.03 -7.20 16.59
CA PRO A 3 -12.66 -8.35 15.97
C PRO A 3 -13.70 -7.97 14.92
N ASP A 4 -13.78 -8.76 13.84
CA ASP A 4 -14.84 -8.61 12.85
C ASP A 4 -16.18 -9.06 13.46
N HIS A 5 -17.14 -8.14 13.56
CA HIS A 5 -18.45 -8.43 14.15
C HIS A 5 -19.31 -9.36 13.29
N THR A 6 -18.95 -9.60 12.03
CA THR A 6 -19.63 -10.54 11.13
C THR A 6 -19.04 -11.95 11.18
N ASP A 7 -17.90 -12.14 11.86
CA ASP A 7 -17.26 -13.44 12.04
C ASP A 7 -17.57 -14.03 13.42
N GLU A 8 -18.51 -14.97 13.45
CA GLU A 8 -18.88 -15.71 14.66
C GLU A 8 -17.72 -16.55 15.25
N THR A 9 -16.67 -16.84 14.47
CA THR A 9 -15.51 -17.62 14.93
C THR A 9 -14.42 -16.78 15.59
N GLY A 10 -14.49 -15.44 15.48
CA GLY A 10 -13.54 -14.51 16.07
C GLY A 10 -12.11 -14.60 15.51
N LYS A 11 -11.93 -15.16 14.30
CA LYS A 11 -10.63 -15.31 13.64
C LYS A 11 -10.23 -14.06 12.87
N PHE A 12 -11.21 -13.35 12.31
CA PHE A 12 -10.97 -12.15 11.53
C PHE A 12 -10.98 -10.90 12.42
N GLY A 13 -10.19 -9.91 12.02
CA GLY A 13 -10.22 -8.59 12.63
C GLY A 13 -10.03 -7.48 11.62
N MET A 14 -10.46 -6.29 12.02
CA MET A 14 -10.63 -5.12 11.17
C MET A 14 -9.92 -3.91 11.75
N VAL A 15 -9.75 -2.90 10.91
CA VAL A 15 -9.23 -1.59 11.27
C VAL A 15 -10.04 -0.53 10.52
N ASP A 16 -10.23 0.62 11.16
CA ASP A 16 -10.73 1.80 10.49
C ASP A 16 -9.57 2.57 9.87
N VAL A 17 -9.76 3.04 8.64
CA VAL A 17 -8.81 3.89 7.94
C VAL A 17 -9.47 5.20 7.55
N LYS A 18 -8.69 6.27 7.49
CA LYS A 18 -9.13 7.58 6.99
C LYS A 18 -8.22 8.01 5.85
N ALA A 19 -8.79 8.69 4.86
CA ALA A 19 -8.00 9.37 3.85
C ALA A 19 -7.20 10.50 4.51
N VAL A 20 -5.89 10.54 4.26
CA VAL A 20 -4.98 11.57 4.81
C VAL A 20 -4.69 12.62 3.75
N GLU A 21 -4.11 12.23 2.62
CA GLU A 21 -3.78 13.11 1.50
C GLU A 21 -3.94 12.39 0.16
N PRO A 22 -4.46 13.07 -0.89
CA PRO A 22 -4.48 12.50 -2.23
C PRO A 22 -3.11 12.65 -2.90
N LEU A 23 -2.76 11.70 -3.78
CA LEU A 23 -1.63 11.89 -4.71
C LEU A 23 -2.02 12.92 -5.79
N LYS A 24 -1.07 13.76 -6.22
CA LYS A 24 -1.29 14.70 -7.33
C LYS A 24 -1.43 13.99 -8.68
N LYS A 25 -0.72 12.87 -8.82
CA LYS A 25 -0.73 12.00 -10.00
C LYS A 25 -0.98 10.57 -9.56
N PRO A 26 -1.98 9.86 -10.13
CA PRO A 26 -2.15 8.43 -9.86
C PRO A 26 -0.90 7.66 -10.28
N VAL A 27 -0.47 6.73 -9.43
CA VAL A 27 0.66 5.84 -9.72
C VAL A 27 0.09 4.49 -10.17
N SER A 28 0.26 4.15 -11.45
CA SER A 28 -0.23 2.90 -12.02
C SER A 28 0.69 1.73 -11.67
N LEU A 29 0.13 0.52 -11.62
CA LEU A 29 0.92 -0.71 -11.42
C LEU A 29 2.01 -0.89 -12.48
N ALA A 30 1.77 -0.45 -13.72
CA ALA A 30 2.76 -0.51 -14.80
C ALA A 30 3.98 0.38 -14.49
N GLN A 31 3.77 1.57 -13.93
CA GLN A 31 4.87 2.45 -13.48
C GLN A 31 5.64 1.82 -12.33
N ILE A 32 4.94 1.23 -11.35
CA ILE A 32 5.57 0.54 -10.21
C ILE A 32 6.46 -0.61 -10.70
N LYS A 33 5.95 -1.45 -11.60
CA LYS A 33 6.69 -2.60 -12.15
C LYS A 33 7.87 -2.20 -13.05
N ALA A 34 7.82 -1.02 -13.67
CA ALA A 34 8.88 -0.52 -14.53
C ALA A 34 10.02 0.14 -13.73
N ASP A 35 9.82 0.46 -12.45
CA ASP A 35 10.83 1.09 -11.60
C ASP A 35 11.69 0.02 -10.91
N PRO A 36 12.98 -0.12 -11.26
CA PRO A 36 13.84 -1.14 -10.67
C PRO A 36 14.06 -0.97 -9.17
N ARG A 37 13.81 0.23 -8.61
CA ARG A 37 13.92 0.49 -7.17
C ARG A 37 12.79 -0.13 -6.35
N LEU A 38 11.71 -0.54 -7.02
CA LEU A 38 10.53 -1.17 -6.42
C LEU A 38 10.43 -2.67 -6.75
N ALA A 39 11.47 -3.26 -7.34
CA ALA A 39 11.46 -4.65 -7.79
C ALA A 39 11.17 -5.64 -6.64
N ASP A 40 11.59 -5.32 -5.43
CA ASP A 40 11.39 -6.17 -4.24
C ASP A 40 10.07 -5.89 -3.51
N MET A 41 9.33 -4.85 -3.91
CA MET A 41 8.07 -4.47 -3.26
C MET A 41 7.08 -5.63 -3.34
N VAL A 42 6.43 -5.94 -2.21
CA VAL A 42 5.47 -7.05 -2.13
C VAL A 42 4.37 -6.93 -3.19
N LEU A 43 4.01 -5.71 -3.58
CA LEU A 43 2.98 -5.44 -4.59
C LEU A 43 3.38 -5.96 -5.97
N VAL A 44 4.68 -5.96 -6.28
CA VAL A 44 5.24 -6.46 -7.54
C VAL A 44 5.27 -7.98 -7.54
N ASN A 45 5.62 -8.59 -6.40
CA ASN A 45 5.95 -10.01 -6.29
C ASN A 45 4.82 -10.91 -5.79
N ASN A 46 3.83 -10.35 -5.09
CA ASN A 46 2.71 -11.10 -4.50
C ASN A 46 1.38 -10.33 -4.64
N SER A 47 0.77 -10.47 -5.82
CA SER A 47 -0.50 -9.80 -6.15
C SER A 47 -1.74 -10.32 -5.42
N ARG A 48 -1.63 -11.45 -4.69
CA ARG A 48 -2.78 -12.08 -4.01
C ARG A 48 -2.90 -11.65 -2.54
N LEU A 49 -1.93 -10.93 -2.01
CA LEU A 49 -1.97 -10.41 -0.64
C LEU A 49 -2.64 -9.04 -0.64
N SER A 50 -3.77 -8.88 0.05
CA SER A 50 -4.54 -7.63 0.05
C SER A 50 -3.97 -6.54 0.96
N VAL A 51 -3.35 -6.92 2.08
CA VAL A 51 -2.67 -6.02 3.01
C VAL A 51 -1.19 -6.38 3.01
N GLN A 52 -0.36 -5.43 2.58
CA GLN A 52 1.05 -5.69 2.32
C GLN A 52 1.91 -4.71 3.10
N PRO A 53 3.05 -5.17 3.66
CA PRO A 53 4.03 -4.26 4.23
C PRO A 53 4.68 -3.44 3.11
N VAL A 54 5.01 -2.19 3.42
CA VAL A 54 5.74 -1.26 2.54
C VAL A 54 6.91 -0.71 3.34
N ALA A 55 8.11 -0.78 2.78
CA ALA A 55 9.30 -0.21 3.40
C ALA A 55 9.33 1.32 3.24
N ASP A 56 10.00 2.03 4.15
CA ASP A 56 10.09 3.51 4.11
C ASP A 56 10.64 4.03 2.77
N ALA A 57 11.63 3.34 2.21
CA ALA A 57 12.20 3.71 0.91
C ALA A 57 11.17 3.57 -0.24
N GLU A 58 10.37 2.51 -0.24
CA GLU A 58 9.33 2.27 -1.24
C GLU A 58 8.22 3.32 -1.12
N TRP A 59 7.82 3.63 0.12
CA TRP A 59 6.84 4.66 0.41
C TRP A 59 7.24 6.02 -0.16
N GLU A 60 8.49 6.44 0.08
CA GLU A 60 9.00 7.72 -0.43
C GLU A 60 9.11 7.75 -1.96
N ILE A 61 9.46 6.63 -2.59
CA ILE A 61 9.48 6.53 -4.05
C ILE A 61 8.05 6.67 -4.62
N ILE A 62 7.06 5.97 -4.04
CA ILE A 62 5.66 6.05 -4.47
C ILE A 62 5.12 7.47 -4.31
N ARG A 63 5.41 8.12 -3.18
CA ARG A 63 5.01 9.53 -2.95
C ARG A 63 5.62 10.47 -3.98
N ALA A 64 6.90 10.32 -4.29
CA ALA A 64 7.57 11.10 -5.31
C ALA A 64 6.98 10.88 -6.72
N LEU A 65 6.71 9.63 -7.10
CA LEU A 65 6.01 9.30 -8.36
C LEU A 65 4.60 9.92 -8.41
N GLY A 66 3.92 9.94 -7.27
CA GLY A 66 2.62 10.56 -7.08
C GLY A 66 2.64 12.09 -7.02
N GLY A 67 3.81 12.72 -7.15
CA GLY A 67 3.98 14.18 -7.15
C GLY A 67 3.96 14.85 -5.78
N LEU A 68 4.14 14.08 -4.71
CA LEU A 68 4.32 14.60 -3.35
C LEU A 68 5.81 14.81 -3.05
N ALA A 69 6.11 15.81 -2.22
CA ALA A 69 7.47 15.99 -1.70
C ALA A 69 7.75 14.94 -0.61
N LYS A 70 9.03 14.75 -0.25
CA LYS A 70 9.39 14.00 0.96
C LYS A 70 8.61 14.59 2.14
N GLY A 71 7.91 13.75 2.88
CA GLY A 71 7.13 14.15 4.05
C GLY A 71 7.89 14.02 5.35
#